data_AF-A0AB94IJS3-F1
#
_entry.id   AF-A0AB94IJS3-F1
#
_cell.length_a   1.000
_cell.length_b   1.000
_cell.length_c   1.000
_cell.angle_alpha   90.00
_cell.angle_beta   90.00
_cell.angle_gamma   90.00
#
_symmetry.space_group_name_H-M   'P 1'
#
loop_
_entity.id
_entity.type
_entity.pdbx_description
1 polymer ?
#
loop_
_entity_poly.entity_id
_entity_poly.type
_entity_poly.pdbx_seq_one_letter_code
_entity_poly.pdbx_strand_id
1 'polypeptide(L)'
;MIKKITVLLLGLMLIIPLNGLAASDSKIIIDMQYIVIGPSEDGSTYLNNRGFYLNTTADEYKGDGKSEAVLNVTLPKGAKDLDFTENKIASKQVDTGFITTTPIPGDQRIELPYSYRIEKGEDINLSFDYTVKSLIFLVEEGKGSLEMSGIQAVSPELLNMDGKNFWIYTIEDIQANSPFSLVYNKDVQPAKKDTEQKQTTSENGANSAVTHTAPAFHNPGHLRMWAQSPLHRFNPHVFLIIIGAIVIAGISYFAYFRRKARLEEERLGADKEEKAFKQLMAKQKAIMDKIIELEETFGDGQLSETEYHAKLAAYKQHLVQVKLNLRNFIE
;
A
#
# COMPACT_ATOMS: atom_id res chain seq x y z
N MET A 1 -17.02 36.45 -22.13
CA MET A 1 -16.83 36.58 -20.66
C MET A 1 -16.98 35.27 -19.87
N ILE A 2 -16.86 34.08 -20.49
CA ILE A 2 -17.09 32.78 -19.80
C ILE A 2 -15.79 31.97 -19.57
N LYS A 3 -14.64 32.41 -20.09
CA LYS A 3 -13.36 31.68 -19.97
C LYS A 3 -12.50 32.05 -18.76
N LYS A 4 -12.95 32.95 -17.89
CA LYS A 4 -12.16 33.41 -16.71
C LYS A 4 -12.68 32.92 -15.35
N ILE A 5 -13.80 32.19 -15.31
CA ILE A 5 -14.41 31.72 -14.05
C ILE A 5 -13.99 30.28 -13.70
N THR A 6 -13.49 29.50 -14.68
CA THR A 6 -13.13 28.09 -14.47
C THR A 6 -11.82 27.88 -13.70
N VAL A 7 -10.99 28.91 -13.57
CA VAL A 7 -9.69 28.81 -12.86
C VAL A 7 -9.83 29.11 -11.37
N LEU A 8 -10.87 29.82 -10.93
CA LEU A 8 -11.08 30.15 -9.51
C LEU A 8 -11.64 28.96 -8.72
N LEU A 9 -12.44 28.09 -9.35
CA LEU A 9 -13.06 26.94 -8.67
C LEU A 9 -12.11 25.74 -8.51
N LEU A 10 -11.06 25.64 -9.32
CA LEU A 10 -10.03 24.60 -9.18
C LEU A 10 -9.00 24.93 -8.08
N GLY A 11 -8.82 26.22 -7.76
CA GLY A 11 -7.93 26.67 -6.69
C GLY A 11 -8.52 26.53 -5.27
N LEU A 12 -9.86 26.55 -5.14
CA LEU A 12 -10.52 26.50 -3.83
C LEU A 12 -10.72 25.06 -3.29
N MET A 13 -10.57 24.03 -4.13
CA MET A 13 -10.61 22.61 -3.68
C MET A 13 -9.24 22.07 -3.24
N LEU A 14 -8.17 22.87 -3.31
CA LEU A 14 -6.84 22.52 -2.82
C LEU A 14 -6.56 23.01 -1.39
N ILE A 15 -7.54 23.65 -0.75
CA ILE A 15 -7.50 23.98 0.69
C ILE A 15 -8.39 22.97 1.43
N ILE A 16 -8.10 21.69 1.25
CA ILE A 16 -8.41 20.74 2.32
C ILE A 16 -7.44 21.12 3.42
N PRO A 17 -7.88 21.43 4.65
CA PRO A 17 -6.97 21.48 5.77
C PRO A 17 -6.38 20.08 5.87
N LEU A 18 -5.15 19.92 5.38
CA LEU A 18 -4.20 18.95 5.89
C LEU A 18 -3.96 19.35 7.35
N ASN A 19 -4.98 19.18 8.20
CA ASN A 19 -4.76 18.93 9.61
C ASN A 19 -3.81 17.76 9.60
N GLY A 20 -2.56 18.05 9.96
CA GLY A 20 -1.49 17.10 9.90
C GLY A 20 -2.00 15.78 10.44
N LEU A 21 -2.01 14.77 9.58
CA LEU A 21 -1.64 13.44 10.02
C LEU A 21 -0.27 13.67 10.67
N ALA A 22 -0.26 13.93 11.97
CA ALA A 22 0.94 13.75 12.75
C ALA A 22 1.32 12.31 12.47
N ALA A 23 2.31 12.13 11.60
CA ALA A 23 2.93 10.85 11.41
C ALA A 23 3.36 10.45 12.82
N SER A 24 2.77 9.38 13.34
CA SER A 24 3.28 8.72 14.52
C SER A 24 4.75 8.42 14.20
N ASP A 25 5.70 9.14 14.82
CA ASP A 25 7.14 8.93 14.62
C ASP A 25 7.57 7.49 14.98
N SER A 26 6.68 6.74 15.63
CA SER A 26 6.85 5.30 15.83
C SER A 26 6.74 4.54 14.51
N LYS A 27 7.78 3.76 14.22
CA LYS A 27 7.85 2.75 13.15
C LYS A 27 6.86 1.58 13.37
N ILE A 28 6.27 1.49 14.55
CA ILE A 28 5.30 0.48 14.93
C ILE A 28 3.93 1.13 15.13
N ILE A 29 2.91 0.49 14.59
CA ILE A 29 1.51 0.76 14.89
C ILE A 29 0.83 -0.52 15.39
N ILE A 30 -0.18 -0.38 16.25
CA ILE A 30 -1.11 -1.47 16.52
C ILE A 30 -2.22 -1.36 15.47
N ASP A 31 -2.17 -2.20 14.44
CA ASP A 31 -3.16 -2.11 13.37
C ASP A 31 -4.55 -2.58 13.85
N MET A 32 -4.56 -3.48 14.84
CA MET A 32 -5.77 -4.00 15.45
C MET A 32 -5.50 -4.55 16.85
N GLN A 33 -6.38 -4.26 17.80
CA GLN A 33 -6.37 -4.80 19.15
C GLN A 33 -7.74 -5.39 19.47
N TYR A 34 -7.79 -6.68 19.82
CA TYR A 34 -8.98 -7.29 20.40
C TYR A 34 -8.82 -7.43 21.90
N ILE A 35 -9.89 -7.14 22.63
CA ILE A 35 -9.98 -7.38 24.08
C ILE A 35 -11.28 -8.11 24.37
N VAL A 36 -11.20 -9.39 24.68
CA VAL A 36 -12.33 -10.13 25.25
C VAL A 36 -12.36 -9.83 26.73
N ILE A 37 -13.49 -9.30 27.21
CA ILE A 37 -13.66 -8.89 28.60
C ILE A 37 -14.88 -9.58 29.20
N GLY A 38 -14.74 -10.04 30.44
CA GLY A 38 -15.80 -10.75 31.14
C GLY A 38 -15.49 -10.98 32.61
N PRO A 39 -16.43 -11.59 33.35
CA PRO A 39 -16.28 -11.81 34.77
C PRO A 39 -15.51 -13.11 35.03
N SER A 40 -14.62 -13.08 36.00
CA SER A 40 -13.98 -14.27 36.59
C SER A 40 -14.85 -14.87 37.71
N GLU A 41 -14.56 -16.11 38.11
CA GLU A 41 -15.29 -16.80 39.20
C GLU A 41 -15.19 -16.06 40.55
N ASP A 42 -14.05 -15.42 40.82
CA ASP A 42 -13.79 -14.61 42.01
C ASP A 42 -14.46 -13.21 41.96
N GLY A 43 -15.14 -12.88 40.86
CA GLY A 43 -15.78 -11.59 40.62
C GLY A 43 -14.83 -10.51 40.10
N SER A 44 -13.55 -10.80 39.90
CA SER A 44 -12.63 -9.93 39.15
C SER A 44 -13.05 -9.84 37.69
N THR A 45 -12.51 -8.84 36.99
CA THR A 45 -12.68 -8.68 35.55
C THR A 45 -11.48 -9.29 34.85
N TYR A 46 -11.72 -10.26 33.97
CA TYR A 46 -10.70 -10.86 33.11
C TYR A 46 -10.64 -10.09 31.78
N LEU A 47 -9.41 -9.89 31.27
CA LEU A 47 -9.15 -9.28 29.98
C LEU A 47 -8.19 -10.17 29.18
N ASN A 48 -8.65 -10.70 28.03
CA ASN A 48 -7.81 -11.40 27.07
C ASN A 48 -7.57 -10.53 25.86
N ASN A 49 -6.30 -10.21 25.67
CA ASN A 49 -5.80 -9.24 24.72
C ASN A 49 -5.15 -9.99 23.57
N ARG A 50 -5.47 -9.56 22.34
CA ARG A 50 -4.79 -10.00 21.12
C ARG A 50 -4.45 -8.77 20.30
N GLY A 51 -3.20 -8.34 20.43
CA GLY A 51 -2.68 -7.17 19.72
C GLY A 51 -1.92 -7.55 18.47
N PHE A 52 -2.20 -6.85 17.37
CA PHE A 52 -1.50 -7.01 16.10
C PHE A 52 -0.63 -5.78 15.85
N TYR A 53 0.68 -5.99 15.89
CA TYR A 53 1.69 -4.93 15.79
C TYR A 53 2.31 -5.01 14.40
N LEU A 54 2.21 -3.91 13.64
CA LEU A 54 2.76 -3.78 12.29
C LEU A 54 4.02 -2.92 12.33
N ASN A 55 5.11 -3.45 11.79
CA ASN A 55 6.25 -2.65 11.39
C ASN A 55 5.95 -1.96 10.05
N THR A 56 5.87 -0.63 10.06
CA THR A 56 5.52 0.16 8.87
C THR A 56 6.74 0.52 8.02
N THR A 57 7.92 -0.04 8.35
CA THR A 57 9.16 0.19 7.61
C THR A 57 9.63 -1.09 6.94
N ALA A 58 10.36 -0.95 5.83
CA ALA A 58 10.93 -2.08 5.10
C ALA A 58 12.08 -2.76 5.86
N ASP A 59 12.66 -2.09 6.86
CA ASP A 59 13.76 -2.61 7.67
C ASP A 59 13.23 -3.37 8.89
N GLU A 60 14.02 -4.34 9.37
CA GLU A 60 13.75 -5.02 10.63
C GLU A 60 13.76 -4.04 11.81
N TYR A 61 12.70 -4.07 12.62
CA TYR A 61 12.57 -3.26 13.83
C TYR A 61 13.10 -4.02 15.05
N LYS A 62 14.10 -3.44 15.70
CA LYS A 62 14.82 -4.02 16.86
C LYS A 62 14.58 -3.27 18.16
N GLY A 63 13.55 -2.43 18.21
CA GLY A 63 13.34 -1.49 19.31
C GLY A 63 13.99 -0.12 19.07
N ASP A 64 14.02 0.69 20.13
CA ASP A 64 14.49 2.09 20.09
C ASP A 64 16.02 2.22 20.22
N GLY A 65 16.74 1.11 20.39
CA GLY A 65 18.19 1.04 20.57
C GLY A 65 18.69 1.51 21.94
N LYS A 66 17.80 1.84 22.88
CA LYS A 66 18.16 2.27 24.25
C LYS A 66 18.11 1.13 25.26
N SER A 67 17.41 0.05 24.94
CA SER A 67 17.24 -1.11 25.81
C SER A 67 17.10 -2.40 25.00
N GLU A 68 16.94 -3.53 25.70
CA GLU A 68 16.61 -4.82 25.08
C GLU A 68 15.16 -4.90 24.56
N ALA A 69 14.32 -3.90 24.87
CA ALA A 69 12.91 -3.89 24.49
C ALA A 69 12.74 -3.62 22.99
N VAL A 70 12.11 -4.56 22.30
CA VAL A 70 11.60 -4.36 20.94
C VAL A 70 10.24 -3.69 21.00
N LEU A 71 9.26 -4.28 21.71
CA LEU A 71 7.98 -3.64 22.00
C LEU A 71 7.82 -3.40 23.50
N ASN A 72 7.13 -2.32 23.84
CA ASN A 72 6.62 -2.07 25.19
C ASN A 72 5.12 -2.25 25.21
N VAL A 73 4.60 -2.93 26.23
CA VAL A 73 3.17 -3.07 26.47
C VAL A 73 2.89 -2.68 27.92
N THR A 74 2.32 -1.50 28.09
CA THR A 74 1.86 -0.98 29.38
C THR A 74 0.53 -1.63 29.78
N LEU A 75 0.46 -2.14 31.01
CA LEU A 75 -0.76 -2.68 31.60
C LEU A 75 -1.45 -1.62 32.48
N PRO A 76 -2.79 -1.66 32.60
CA PRO A 76 -3.49 -0.77 33.52
C PRO A 76 -3.04 -1.01 34.97
N LYS A 77 -3.05 0.05 35.77
CA LYS A 77 -2.76 -0.04 37.21
C LYS A 77 -3.69 -1.07 37.86
N GLY A 78 -3.13 -1.94 38.70
CA GLY A 78 -3.90 -2.99 39.37
C GLY A 78 -4.04 -4.28 38.57
N ALA A 79 -3.46 -4.37 37.37
CA ALA A 79 -3.38 -5.63 36.63
C ALA A 79 -2.63 -6.71 37.42
N LYS A 80 -3.25 -7.88 37.53
CA LYS A 80 -2.70 -9.07 38.17
C LYS A 80 -2.78 -10.27 37.23
N ASP A 81 -2.07 -11.33 37.60
CA ASP A 81 -2.11 -12.63 36.92
C ASP A 81 -1.85 -12.52 35.41
N LEU A 82 -0.81 -11.75 35.06
CA LEU A 82 -0.38 -11.63 33.66
C LEU A 82 0.03 -13.01 33.13
N ASP A 83 -0.65 -13.45 32.08
CA ASP A 83 -0.39 -14.70 31.37
C ASP A 83 -0.14 -14.46 29.88
N PHE A 84 0.87 -15.13 29.34
CA PHE A 84 1.24 -15.05 27.92
C PHE A 84 0.72 -16.29 27.19
N THR A 85 -0.60 -16.40 27.06
CA THR A 85 -1.25 -17.55 26.44
C THR A 85 -0.72 -17.78 25.02
N GLU A 86 -0.10 -18.93 24.75
CA GLU A 86 0.38 -19.35 23.42
C GLU A 86 1.39 -18.40 22.75
N ASN A 87 2.06 -17.53 23.52
CA ASN A 87 2.96 -16.54 22.94
C ASN A 87 4.25 -17.17 22.40
N LYS A 88 4.47 -17.06 21.09
CA LYS A 88 5.71 -17.49 20.42
C LYS A 88 6.83 -16.46 20.52
N ILE A 89 6.52 -15.26 21.02
CA ILE A 89 7.41 -14.12 21.09
C ILE A 89 8.02 -14.02 22.48
N ALA A 90 9.35 -13.92 22.53
CA ALA A 90 10.07 -13.79 23.79
C ALA A 90 9.63 -12.49 24.49
N SER A 91 9.14 -12.64 25.71
CA SER A 91 8.53 -11.56 26.49
C SER A 91 9.04 -11.59 27.93
N LYS A 92 9.18 -10.41 28.55
CA LYS A 92 9.67 -10.24 29.91
C LYS A 92 8.80 -9.23 30.64
N GLN A 93 8.26 -9.64 31.78
CA GLN A 93 7.48 -8.75 32.63
C GLN A 93 8.38 -7.66 33.25
N VAL A 94 7.84 -6.45 33.34
CA VAL A 94 8.44 -5.27 33.98
C VAL A 94 7.40 -4.60 34.88
N ASP A 95 7.80 -3.62 35.68
CA ASP A 95 6.95 -3.04 36.74
C ASP A 95 5.60 -2.51 36.24
N THR A 96 5.55 -1.95 35.01
CA THR A 96 4.35 -1.33 34.42
C THR A 96 3.69 -2.18 33.34
N GLY A 97 4.15 -3.42 33.12
CA GLY A 97 3.63 -4.28 32.06
C GLY A 97 4.64 -5.31 31.59
N PHE A 98 4.93 -5.36 30.29
CA PHE A 98 5.96 -6.25 29.75
C PHE A 98 6.61 -5.67 28.50
N ILE A 99 7.77 -6.23 28.18
CA ILE A 99 8.49 -5.96 26.94
C ILE A 99 8.62 -7.23 26.11
N THR A 100 8.76 -7.08 24.79
CA THR A 100 9.21 -8.16 23.92
C THR A 100 10.68 -7.97 23.56
N THR A 101 11.37 -9.05 23.18
CA THR A 101 12.78 -8.99 22.76
C THR A 101 13.01 -9.55 21.36
N THR A 102 11.98 -10.08 20.70
CA THR A 102 12.07 -10.60 19.33
C THR A 102 11.90 -9.46 18.32
N PRO A 103 12.87 -9.23 17.40
CA PRO A 103 12.73 -8.26 16.33
C PRO A 103 11.51 -8.51 15.43
N ILE A 104 10.99 -7.45 14.84
CA ILE A 104 9.85 -7.51 13.91
C ILE A 104 10.38 -7.25 12.50
N PRO A 105 10.27 -8.21 11.56
CA PRO A 105 10.70 -8.00 10.19
C PRO A 105 10.00 -6.80 9.52
N GLY A 106 10.63 -6.25 8.49
CA GLY A 106 10.08 -5.13 7.73
C GLY A 106 8.76 -5.49 7.06
N ASP A 107 7.81 -4.54 7.05
CA ASP A 107 6.46 -4.68 6.49
C ASP A 107 5.67 -5.90 7.01
N GLN A 108 6.08 -6.46 8.16
CA GLN A 108 5.43 -7.62 8.77
C GLN A 108 4.67 -7.25 10.03
N ARG A 109 3.64 -8.06 10.27
CA ARG A 109 2.81 -8.02 11.45
C ARG A 109 3.16 -9.19 12.36
N ILE A 110 3.19 -8.91 13.65
CA ILE A 110 3.23 -9.93 14.70
C ILE A 110 1.98 -9.86 15.57
N GLU A 111 1.65 -10.98 16.18
CA GLU A 111 0.53 -11.11 17.11
C GLU A 111 1.07 -11.31 18.53
N LEU A 112 0.51 -10.57 19.48
CA LEU A 112 0.80 -10.68 20.90
C LEU A 112 -0.47 -11.02 21.69
N PRO A 113 -0.71 -12.31 21.96
CA PRO A 113 -1.73 -12.76 22.90
C PRO A 113 -1.23 -12.65 24.34
N TYR A 114 -2.04 -12.05 25.21
CA TYR A 114 -1.80 -12.00 26.65
C TYR A 114 -3.10 -11.77 27.42
N SER A 115 -3.16 -12.17 28.68
CA SER A 115 -4.31 -11.91 29.54
C SER A 115 -3.90 -11.43 30.91
N TYR A 116 -4.81 -10.74 31.59
CA TYR A 116 -4.64 -10.30 32.96
C TYR A 116 -6.01 -10.11 33.63
N ARG A 117 -5.99 -9.90 34.94
CA ARG A 117 -7.18 -9.63 35.75
C ARG A 117 -7.10 -8.27 36.43
N ILE A 118 -8.26 -7.67 36.63
CA ILE A 118 -8.46 -6.45 37.41
C ILE A 118 -9.47 -6.75 38.52
N GLU A 119 -9.15 -6.34 39.74
CA GLU A 119 -10.01 -6.55 40.90
C GLU A 119 -11.42 -5.98 40.71
N LYS A 120 -12.38 -6.55 41.43
CA LYS A 120 -13.79 -6.17 41.31
C LYS A 120 -14.00 -4.68 41.68
N GLY A 121 -14.62 -3.94 40.77
CA GLY A 121 -15.04 -2.55 41.02
C GLY A 121 -13.93 -1.52 40.85
N GLU A 122 -12.76 -1.91 40.36
CA GLU A 122 -11.69 -1.00 39.97
C GLU A 122 -11.91 -0.46 38.55
N ASP A 123 -11.62 0.82 38.35
CA ASP A 123 -11.61 1.44 37.02
C ASP A 123 -10.44 0.93 36.18
N ILE A 124 -10.70 0.55 34.95
CA ILE A 124 -9.68 0.06 34.02
C ILE A 124 -9.19 1.23 33.17
N ASN A 125 -8.03 1.78 33.51
CA ASN A 125 -7.41 2.88 32.76
C ASN A 125 -6.44 2.33 31.71
N LEU A 126 -6.87 2.33 30.45
CA LEU A 126 -6.08 1.81 29.33
C LEU A 126 -5.29 2.93 28.66
N SER A 127 -4.06 2.62 28.29
CA SER A 127 -3.18 3.46 27.46
C SER A 127 -2.31 2.53 26.62
N PHE A 128 -1.98 2.93 25.40
CA PHE A 128 -1.19 2.14 24.47
C PHE A 128 0.10 2.88 24.12
N ASP A 129 1.24 2.21 24.16
CA ASP A 129 2.55 2.79 23.83
C ASP A 129 2.67 3.17 22.34
N TYR A 130 1.76 2.65 21.50
CA TYR A 130 1.71 2.86 20.06
C TYR A 130 0.31 3.32 19.62
N THR A 131 0.26 3.96 18.46
CA THR A 131 -1.01 4.34 17.82
C THR A 131 -1.82 3.09 17.50
N VAL A 132 -3.09 3.06 17.93
CA VAL A 132 -4.02 1.95 17.66
C VAL A 132 -4.99 2.36 16.56
N LYS A 133 -4.99 1.63 15.44
CA LYS A 133 -5.90 1.91 14.32
C LYS A 133 -7.32 1.48 14.60
N SER A 134 -7.48 0.30 15.21
CA SER A 134 -8.78 -0.23 15.61
C SER A 134 -8.68 -1.01 16.91
N LEU A 135 -9.43 -0.60 17.92
CA LEU A 135 -9.60 -1.31 19.18
C LEU A 135 -11.02 -1.87 19.26
N ILE A 136 -11.13 -3.15 19.52
CA ILE A 136 -12.38 -3.90 19.54
C ILE A 136 -12.51 -4.61 20.87
N PHE A 137 -13.52 -4.23 21.65
CA PHE A 137 -13.92 -4.98 22.84
C PHE A 137 -15.03 -5.97 22.49
N LEU A 138 -14.92 -7.18 23.03
CA LEU A 138 -15.87 -8.27 22.87
C LEU A 138 -16.38 -8.67 24.27
N VAL A 139 -17.69 -8.52 24.49
CA VAL A 139 -18.36 -8.98 25.71
C VAL A 139 -19.40 -10.03 25.34
N GLU A 140 -19.27 -11.26 25.85
CA GLU A 140 -20.25 -12.32 25.56
C GLU A 140 -21.66 -11.89 26.02
N GLU A 141 -22.69 -12.20 25.24
CA GLU A 141 -24.08 -11.85 25.57
C GLU A 141 -24.47 -12.42 26.94
N GLY A 142 -25.07 -11.59 27.80
CA GLY A 142 -25.42 -11.96 29.16
C GLY A 142 -24.24 -11.91 30.15
N LYS A 143 -23.04 -11.49 29.72
CA LYS A 143 -21.84 -11.36 30.55
C LYS A 143 -21.40 -9.91 30.73
N GLY A 144 -22.34 -8.98 30.85
CA GLY A 144 -22.09 -7.58 31.17
C GLY A 144 -22.07 -6.60 29.99
N SER A 145 -21.70 -5.35 30.30
CA SER A 145 -21.55 -4.24 29.37
C SER A 145 -20.34 -3.38 29.72
N LEU A 146 -20.00 -2.45 28.83
CA LEU A 146 -18.90 -1.51 29.01
C LEU A 146 -19.40 -0.08 28.97
N GLU A 147 -18.87 0.72 29.89
CA GLU A 147 -18.98 2.17 29.87
C GLU A 147 -17.59 2.77 29.71
N MET A 148 -17.45 3.71 28.78
CA MET A 148 -16.16 4.29 28.41
C MET A 148 -16.18 5.80 28.65
N SER A 149 -15.10 6.31 29.24
CA SER A 149 -14.91 7.74 29.51
C SER A 149 -13.58 8.21 28.93
N GLY A 150 -13.55 9.43 28.40
CA GLY A 150 -12.37 10.00 27.74
C GLY A 150 -12.20 9.58 26.27
N ILE A 151 -13.09 8.72 25.75
CA ILE A 151 -13.10 8.31 24.35
C ILE A 151 -14.52 7.95 23.89
N GLN A 152 -14.81 8.18 22.61
CA GLN A 152 -16.09 7.82 22.01
C GLN A 152 -15.97 6.46 21.31
N ALA A 153 -16.70 5.46 21.80
CA ALA A 153 -16.90 4.22 21.08
C ALA A 153 -18.11 4.30 20.16
N VAL A 154 -18.05 3.58 19.05
CA VAL A 154 -19.25 3.27 18.26
C VAL A 154 -20.17 2.41 19.13
N SER A 155 -21.48 2.70 19.09
CA SER A 155 -22.49 1.97 19.87
C SER A 155 -22.33 0.46 19.72
N PRO A 156 -22.59 -0.31 20.80
CA PRO A 156 -22.37 -1.75 20.76
C PRO A 156 -23.27 -2.43 19.73
N GLU A 157 -22.67 -3.28 18.91
CA GLU A 157 -23.36 -4.15 17.94
C GLU A 157 -23.30 -5.60 18.42
N LEU A 158 -24.35 -6.38 18.17
CA LEU A 158 -24.37 -7.81 18.49
C LEU A 158 -23.84 -8.61 17.29
N LEU A 159 -22.79 -9.40 17.49
CA LEU A 159 -22.23 -10.29 16.47
C LEU A 159 -22.26 -11.74 16.95
N ASN A 160 -22.70 -12.65 16.08
CA ASN A 160 -22.58 -14.09 16.31
C ASN A 160 -21.23 -14.58 15.76
N MET A 161 -20.43 -15.20 16.62
CA MET A 161 -19.17 -15.86 16.28
C MET A 161 -19.18 -17.26 16.89
N ASP A 162 -19.04 -18.29 16.04
CA ASP A 162 -18.98 -19.70 16.46
C ASP A 162 -20.15 -20.13 17.38
N GLY A 163 -21.36 -19.64 17.08
CA GLY A 163 -22.56 -19.95 17.84
C GLY A 163 -22.71 -19.17 19.16
N LYS A 164 -21.76 -18.28 19.49
CA LYS A 164 -21.84 -17.37 20.63
C LYS A 164 -22.12 -15.95 20.16
N ASN A 165 -22.93 -15.21 20.92
CA ASN A 165 -23.18 -13.80 20.65
C ASN A 165 -22.24 -12.92 21.48
N PHE A 166 -21.69 -11.88 20.86
CA PHE A 166 -20.82 -10.89 21.50
C PHE A 166 -21.34 -9.49 21.23
N TRP A 167 -21.37 -8.65 22.27
CA TRP A 167 -21.45 -7.21 22.14
C TRP A 167 -20.09 -6.65 21.76
N ILE A 168 -20.05 -5.91 20.66
CA ILE A 168 -18.83 -5.35 20.08
C ILE A 168 -18.80 -3.84 20.26
N TYR A 169 -17.77 -3.35 20.94
CA TYR A 169 -17.49 -1.92 21.06
C TYR A 169 -16.26 -1.60 20.23
N THR A 170 -16.38 -0.70 19.25
CA THR A 170 -15.26 -0.33 18.37
C THR A 170 -14.82 1.11 18.64
N ILE A 171 -13.50 1.30 18.72
CA ILE A 171 -12.83 2.58 18.81
C ILE A 171 -11.79 2.64 17.70
N GLU A 172 -11.67 3.78 17.02
CA GLU A 172 -10.76 3.97 15.89
C GLU A 172 -9.76 5.08 16.19
N ASP A 173 -8.57 4.97 15.60
CA ASP A 173 -7.50 5.99 15.62
C ASP A 173 -7.12 6.54 17.02
N ILE A 174 -6.85 5.63 17.97
CA ILE A 174 -6.33 5.99 19.30
C ILE A 174 -4.87 6.41 19.16
N GLN A 175 -4.55 7.63 19.57
CA GLN A 175 -3.18 8.12 19.60
C GLN A 175 -2.35 7.41 20.68
N ALA A 176 -1.06 7.22 20.42
CA ALA A 176 -0.13 6.69 21.41
C ALA A 176 -0.19 7.51 22.71
N ASN A 177 -0.12 6.83 23.85
CA ASN A 177 -0.10 7.39 25.21
C ASN A 177 -1.32 8.27 25.56
N SER A 178 -2.45 8.09 24.86
CA SER A 178 -3.70 8.78 25.17
C SER A 178 -4.59 7.88 26.03
N PRO A 179 -4.66 8.11 27.35
CA PRO A 179 -5.39 7.23 28.24
C PRO A 179 -6.90 7.43 28.12
N PHE A 180 -7.66 6.36 28.35
CA PHE A 180 -9.11 6.41 28.56
C PHE A 180 -9.52 5.37 29.61
N SER A 181 -10.69 5.58 30.21
CA SER A 181 -11.18 4.75 31.31
C SER A 181 -12.32 3.87 30.84
N LEU A 182 -12.35 2.65 31.39
CA LEU A 182 -13.35 1.63 31.13
C LEU A 182 -13.93 1.15 32.46
N VAL A 183 -15.25 1.12 32.55
CA VAL A 183 -16.00 0.48 33.65
C VAL A 183 -16.72 -0.73 33.07
N TYR A 184 -16.43 -1.91 33.64
CA TYR A 184 -17.11 -3.15 33.28
C TYR A 184 -18.27 -3.44 34.24
N ASN A 185 -19.47 -3.51 33.69
CA ASN A 185 -20.70 -3.73 34.44
C ASN A 185 -21.24 -5.13 34.17
N LYS A 186 -20.90 -6.11 35.02
CA LYS A 186 -21.27 -7.53 34.82
C LYS A 186 -22.80 -7.79 34.79
N ASP A 187 -23.57 -6.95 35.47
CA ASP A 187 -25.02 -7.14 35.66
C ASP A 187 -25.88 -6.30 34.68
N VAL A 188 -25.24 -5.48 33.83
CA VAL A 188 -25.92 -4.62 32.86
C VAL A 188 -25.73 -5.19 31.46
N GLN A 189 -26.75 -5.10 30.62
CA GLN A 189 -26.66 -5.44 29.20
C GLN A 189 -26.96 -4.21 28.34
N PRO A 190 -26.29 -4.05 27.19
CA PRO A 190 -26.73 -3.07 26.20
C PRO A 190 -28.18 -3.32 25.81
N ALA A 191 -28.92 -2.24 25.60
CA ALA A 191 -30.27 -2.36 25.05
C ALA A 191 -30.17 -3.03 23.68
N LYS A 192 -30.88 -4.17 23.51
CA LYS A 192 -31.12 -4.72 22.19
C LYS A 192 -31.91 -3.67 21.43
N LYS A 193 -31.28 -2.99 20.48
CA LYS A 193 -32.05 -2.26 19.48
C LYS A 193 -32.82 -3.34 18.73
N ASP A 194 -34.12 -3.39 18.95
CA ASP A 194 -35.07 -4.12 18.11
C ASP A 194 -34.97 -3.50 16.72
N THR A 195 -33.95 -3.94 15.97
CA THR A 195 -34.04 -3.88 14.52
C THR A 195 -35.09 -4.93 14.24
N GLU A 196 -36.35 -4.49 14.09
CA GLU A 196 -37.47 -5.33 13.70
C GLU A 196 -37.01 -6.23 12.56
N GLN A 197 -36.65 -7.48 12.88
CA GLN A 197 -36.64 -8.56 11.91
C GLN A 197 -38.12 -8.85 11.63
N LYS A 198 -38.73 -7.98 10.81
CA LYS A 198 -39.92 -8.38 10.06
C LYS A 198 -39.47 -9.50 9.14
N GLN A 199 -39.65 -10.73 9.60
CA GLN A 199 -39.84 -11.88 8.72
C GLN A 199 -41.06 -11.58 7.85
N THR A 200 -40.84 -10.93 6.71
CA THR A 200 -41.71 -11.10 5.56
C THR A 200 -41.35 -12.45 4.96
N THR A 201 -42.10 -13.48 5.33
CA THR A 201 -42.29 -14.66 4.50
C THR A 201 -42.85 -14.17 3.16
N SER A 202 -41.98 -14.01 2.17
CA SER A 202 -42.36 -13.85 0.78
C SER A 202 -41.85 -15.05 0.02
N GLU A 203 -42.78 -15.91 -0.36
CA GLU A 203 -42.60 -16.88 -1.42
C GLU A 203 -42.13 -16.17 -2.70
N ASN A 204 -41.27 -16.86 -3.45
CA ASN A 204 -40.81 -16.57 -4.80
C ASN A 204 -39.76 -15.46 -5.00
N GLY A 205 -38.54 -15.91 -5.31
CA GLY A 205 -37.73 -15.34 -6.39
C GLY A 205 -36.76 -14.21 -6.04
N ALA A 206 -35.48 -14.55 -6.02
CA ALA A 206 -34.32 -13.70 -6.27
C ALA A 206 -34.09 -12.45 -5.37
N ASN A 207 -32.90 -12.47 -4.76
CA ASN A 207 -32.09 -11.36 -4.24
C ASN A 207 -32.00 -11.18 -2.71
N SER A 208 -30.77 -11.39 -2.23
CA SER A 208 -30.13 -10.78 -1.05
C SER A 208 -30.83 -10.96 0.31
N ALA A 209 -30.80 -12.19 0.82
CA ALA A 209 -30.75 -12.42 2.26
C ALA A 209 -29.28 -12.34 2.71
N VAL A 210 -28.91 -11.29 3.45
CA VAL A 210 -27.60 -11.24 4.13
C VAL A 210 -27.73 -12.07 5.41
N THR A 211 -27.71 -13.38 5.22
CA THR A 211 -27.20 -14.37 6.17
C THR A 211 -26.13 -15.16 5.42
N HIS A 212 -25.08 -14.47 5.01
CA HIS A 212 -23.83 -15.11 4.64
C HIS A 212 -22.88 -14.90 5.80
N THR A 213 -22.52 -16.00 6.46
CA THR A 213 -21.23 -16.17 7.11
C THR A 213 -20.17 -15.57 6.20
N ALA A 214 -19.71 -14.37 6.51
CA ALA A 214 -18.63 -13.75 5.76
C ALA A 214 -17.45 -14.73 5.80
N PRO A 215 -16.87 -15.13 4.65
CA PRO A 215 -15.65 -15.93 4.65
C PRO A 215 -14.60 -15.22 5.50
N ALA A 216 -13.74 -16.00 6.18
CA ALA A 216 -12.74 -15.55 7.16
C ALA A 216 -11.65 -14.59 6.66
N PHE A 217 -11.84 -13.91 5.52
CA PHE A 217 -10.87 -13.04 4.86
C PHE A 217 -11.18 -11.55 5.00
N HIS A 218 -12.25 -11.17 5.73
CA HIS A 218 -12.71 -9.79 5.77
C HIS A 218 -12.75 -9.20 7.19
N ASN A 219 -11.82 -8.28 7.49
CA ASN A 219 -11.86 -7.40 8.66
C ASN A 219 -13.16 -6.54 8.65
N PRO A 220 -13.92 -6.51 9.75
CA PRO A 220 -15.15 -5.72 9.89
C PRO A 220 -15.02 -4.24 9.49
N GLY A 221 -13.85 -3.62 9.72
CA GLY A 221 -13.60 -2.23 9.38
C GLY A 221 -13.72 -1.92 7.88
N HIS A 222 -13.20 -2.79 7.00
CA HIS A 222 -13.33 -2.54 5.55
C HIS A 222 -14.72 -2.88 5.00
N LEU A 223 -15.44 -3.81 5.64
CA LEU A 223 -16.85 -4.04 5.32
C LEU A 223 -17.68 -2.79 5.62
N ARG A 224 -17.41 -2.13 6.74
CA ARG A 224 -18.03 -0.85 7.13
C ARG A 224 -17.66 0.29 6.19
N MET A 225 -16.37 0.44 5.86
CA MET A 225 -15.91 1.44 4.89
C MET A 225 -16.59 1.28 3.53
N TRP A 226 -16.74 0.03 3.06
CA TRP A 226 -17.47 -0.25 1.83
C TRP A 226 -18.95 0.10 1.95
N ALA A 227 -19.61 -0.31 3.04
CA ALA A 227 -21.02 -0.07 3.29
C ALA A 227 -21.38 1.43 3.40
N GLN A 228 -20.47 2.25 3.94
CA GLN A 228 -20.64 3.70 4.06
C GLN A 228 -20.24 4.47 2.78
N SER A 229 -19.61 3.81 1.81
CA SER A 229 -19.18 4.46 0.58
C SER A 229 -20.36 4.72 -0.37
N PRO A 230 -20.32 5.77 -1.21
CA PRO A 230 -21.31 5.97 -2.28
C PRO A 230 -21.40 4.80 -3.28
N LEU A 231 -20.40 3.92 -3.28
CA LEU A 231 -20.27 2.76 -4.17
C LEU A 231 -20.79 1.46 -3.52
N HIS A 232 -21.34 1.53 -2.29
CA HIS A 232 -21.81 0.37 -1.53
C HIS A 232 -22.84 -0.50 -2.29
N ARG A 233 -23.53 0.08 -3.29
CA ARG A 233 -24.53 -0.59 -4.12
C ARG A 233 -23.92 -1.60 -5.10
N PHE A 234 -22.62 -1.51 -5.35
CA PHE A 234 -21.89 -2.45 -6.18
C PHE A 234 -21.33 -3.60 -5.34
N ASN A 235 -21.16 -4.77 -5.95
CA ASN A 235 -20.41 -5.84 -5.32
C ASN A 235 -18.92 -5.44 -5.25
N PRO A 236 -18.29 -5.40 -4.05
CA PRO A 236 -16.92 -4.90 -3.87
C PRO A 236 -15.89 -5.69 -4.67
N HIS A 237 -16.07 -7.01 -4.78
CA HIS A 237 -15.16 -7.89 -5.51
C HIS A 237 -15.25 -7.64 -7.02
N VAL A 238 -16.48 -7.55 -7.54
CA VAL A 238 -16.71 -7.26 -8.96
C VAL A 238 -16.20 -5.87 -9.30
N PHE A 239 -16.41 -4.89 -8.43
CA PHE A 239 -15.90 -3.54 -8.59
C PHE A 239 -14.36 -3.52 -8.70
N LEU A 240 -13.66 -4.22 -7.79
CA LEU A 240 -12.21 -4.34 -7.84
C LEU A 240 -11.70 -5.01 -9.11
N ILE A 241 -12.37 -6.07 -9.58
CA ILE A 241 -12.01 -6.74 -10.84
C ILE A 241 -12.13 -5.75 -12.03
N ILE A 242 -13.22 -4.97 -12.08
CA ILE A 242 -13.44 -3.99 -13.15
C ILE A 242 -12.39 -2.89 -13.12
N ILE A 243 -12.12 -2.29 -11.95
CA ILE A 243 -11.09 -1.25 -11.82
C ILE A 243 -9.71 -1.81 -12.15
N GLY A 244 -9.38 -3.01 -11.68
CA GLY A 244 -8.14 -3.70 -12.00
C GLY A 244 -7.98 -3.90 -13.52
N ALA A 245 -9.05 -4.35 -14.20
CA ALA A 245 -9.04 -4.51 -15.65
C ALA A 245 -8.82 -3.18 -16.39
N ILE A 246 -9.43 -2.07 -15.93
CA ILE A 246 -9.23 -0.73 -16.51
C ILE A 246 -7.78 -0.28 -16.36
N VAL A 247 -7.19 -0.46 -15.17
CA VAL A 247 -5.79 -0.09 -14.91
C VAL A 247 -4.84 -0.92 -15.77
N ILE A 248 -5.03 -2.24 -15.83
CA ILE A 248 -4.22 -3.14 -16.68
C ILE A 248 -4.35 -2.76 -18.15
N ALA A 249 -5.55 -2.47 -18.63
CA ALA A 249 -5.78 -2.02 -20.00
C ALA A 249 -5.06 -0.69 -20.28
N GLY A 250 -5.11 0.27 -19.35
CA GLY A 250 -4.40 1.55 -19.47
C GLY A 250 -2.88 1.38 -19.53
N ILE A 251 -2.30 0.58 -18.64
CA ILE A 251 -0.86 0.29 -18.63
C ILE A 251 -0.45 -0.44 -19.92
N SER A 252 -1.23 -1.44 -20.34
CA SER A 252 -0.97 -2.22 -21.55
C SER A 252 -1.03 -1.34 -22.80
N TYR A 253 -2.02 -0.45 -22.88
CA TYR A 253 -2.17 0.51 -23.97
C TYR A 253 -0.98 1.48 -24.02
N PHE A 254 -0.57 2.03 -22.87
CA PHE A 254 0.59 2.91 -22.77
C PHE A 254 1.89 2.20 -23.20
N ALA A 255 2.12 0.98 -22.71
CA ALA A 255 3.28 0.18 -23.08
C ALA A 255 3.30 -0.15 -24.59
N TYR A 256 2.14 -0.50 -25.16
CA TYR A 256 2.00 -0.77 -26.58
C TYR A 256 2.37 0.47 -27.43
N PHE A 257 1.83 1.64 -27.10
CA PHE A 257 2.12 2.87 -27.84
C PHE A 257 3.57 3.31 -27.71
N ARG A 258 4.15 3.18 -26.50
CA ARG A 258 5.57 3.48 -26.28
C ARG A 258 6.48 2.56 -27.10
N ARG A 259 6.15 1.26 -27.16
CA ARG A 259 6.89 0.29 -28.00
C ARG A 259 6.75 0.61 -29.48
N LYS A 260 5.55 0.95 -29.95
CA LYS A 260 5.30 1.33 -31.34
C LYS A 260 6.10 2.56 -31.74
N ALA A 261 6.11 3.61 -30.90
CA ALA A 261 6.88 4.83 -31.16
C ALA A 261 8.38 4.55 -31.27
N ARG A 262 8.94 3.70 -30.41
CA ARG A 262 10.36 3.31 -30.48
C ARG A 262 10.69 2.53 -31.76
N LEU A 263 9.85 1.58 -32.16
CA LEU A 263 10.04 0.83 -33.41
C LEU A 263 9.96 1.73 -34.65
N GLU A 264 9.11 2.74 -34.61
CA GLU A 264 8.98 3.73 -35.68
C GLU A 264 10.20 4.67 -35.74
N GLU A 265 10.76 5.05 -34.58
CA GLU A 265 12.02 5.79 -34.49
C GLU A 265 13.22 4.97 -35.00
N GLU A 266 13.33 3.70 -34.60
CA GLU A 266 14.36 2.77 -35.10
C GLU A 266 14.25 2.58 -36.62
N ARG A 267 13.04 2.45 -37.16
CA ARG A 267 12.80 2.38 -38.62
C ARG A 267 13.20 3.67 -39.33
N LEU A 268 12.82 4.84 -38.80
CA LEU A 268 13.19 6.13 -39.38
C LEU A 268 14.71 6.40 -39.29
N GLY A 269 15.37 5.88 -38.25
CA GLY A 269 16.82 5.88 -38.11
C GLY A 269 17.50 5.02 -39.19
N ALA A 270 17.04 3.76 -39.33
CA ALA A 270 17.54 2.83 -40.34
C ALA A 270 17.36 3.38 -41.77
N ASP A 271 16.22 3.99 -42.09
CA ASP A 271 15.97 4.61 -43.40
C ASP A 271 16.93 5.78 -43.69
N LYS A 272 17.38 6.52 -42.67
CA LYS A 272 18.35 7.62 -42.81
C LYS A 272 19.77 7.09 -43.03
N GLU A 273 20.17 6.09 -42.25
CA GLU A 273 21.48 5.45 -42.36
C GLU A 273 21.65 4.75 -43.72
N GLU A 274 20.62 4.03 -44.18
CA GLU A 274 20.63 3.38 -45.50
C GLU A 274 20.77 4.41 -46.64
N LYS A 275 20.09 5.56 -46.55
CA LYS A 275 20.23 6.65 -47.53
C LYS A 275 21.65 7.24 -47.52
N ALA A 276 22.22 7.47 -46.34
CA ALA A 276 23.59 7.97 -46.22
C ALA A 276 24.62 7.00 -46.80
N PHE A 277 24.46 5.70 -46.53
CA PHE A 277 25.29 4.65 -47.09
C PHE A 277 25.21 4.60 -48.62
N LYS A 278 24.00 4.60 -49.20
CA LYS A 278 23.80 4.63 -50.68
C LYS A 278 24.45 5.86 -51.33
N GLN A 279 24.36 7.03 -50.69
CA GLN A 279 25.01 8.24 -51.19
C GLN A 279 26.54 8.15 -51.16
N LEU A 280 27.12 7.59 -50.10
CA LEU A 280 28.56 7.39 -50.01
C LEU A 280 29.06 6.37 -51.04
N MET A 281 28.32 5.29 -51.28
CA MET A 281 28.61 4.33 -52.35
C MET A 281 28.58 4.98 -53.74
N ALA A 282 27.58 5.83 -54.01
CA ALA A 282 27.50 6.59 -55.26
C ALA A 282 28.68 7.57 -55.42
N LYS A 283 29.09 8.25 -54.34
CA LYS A 283 30.28 9.12 -54.33
C LYS A 283 31.57 8.35 -54.59
N GLN A 284 31.73 7.17 -53.96
CA GLN A 284 32.89 6.31 -54.20
C GLN A 284 32.99 5.93 -55.68
N LYS A 285 31.89 5.50 -56.28
CA LYS A 285 31.82 5.16 -57.70
C LYS A 285 32.18 6.36 -58.58
N ALA A 286 31.57 7.52 -58.34
CA ALA A 286 31.85 8.72 -59.12
C ALA A 286 33.32 9.17 -59.06
N ILE A 287 33.98 9.04 -57.90
CA ILE A 287 35.41 9.36 -57.76
C ILE A 287 36.26 8.33 -58.54
N MET A 288 35.91 7.05 -58.50
CA MET A 288 36.60 6.02 -59.28
C MET A 288 36.46 6.26 -60.78
N ASP A 289 35.25 6.57 -61.25
CA ASP A 289 35.00 6.91 -62.66
C ASP A 289 35.83 8.14 -63.07
N LYS A 290 35.97 9.14 -62.19
CA LYS A 290 36.83 10.31 -62.43
C LYS A 290 38.33 10.01 -62.46
N ILE A 291 38.79 8.99 -61.73
CA ILE A 291 40.18 8.53 -61.81
C ILE A 291 40.43 7.86 -63.17
N ILE A 292 39.49 7.03 -63.64
CA ILE A 292 39.58 6.38 -64.94
C ILE A 292 39.59 7.43 -66.07
N GLU A 293 38.68 8.40 -66.04
CA GLU A 293 38.64 9.52 -67.01
C GLU A 293 39.94 10.35 -66.98
N LEU A 294 40.53 10.54 -65.81
CA LEU A 294 41.82 11.23 -65.66
C LEU A 294 42.98 10.42 -66.28
N GLU A 295 42.95 9.10 -66.17
CA GLU A 295 43.94 8.21 -66.79
C GLU A 295 43.82 8.19 -68.31
N GLU A 296 42.59 8.15 -68.83
CA GLU A 296 42.31 8.23 -70.28
C GLU A 296 42.79 9.57 -70.87
N THR A 297 42.43 10.69 -70.24
CA THR A 297 42.83 12.03 -70.72
C THR A 297 44.35 12.27 -70.68
N PHE A 298 45.06 11.65 -69.73
CA PHE A 298 46.52 11.65 -69.72
C PHE A 298 47.10 10.76 -70.82
N GLY A 299 46.52 9.57 -71.05
CA GLY A 299 46.90 8.66 -72.14
C GLY A 299 46.73 9.27 -73.54
N ASP A 300 45.71 10.12 -73.70
CA ASP A 300 45.43 10.87 -74.93
C ASP A 300 46.34 12.11 -75.11
N GLY A 301 47.25 12.37 -74.18
CA GLY A 301 48.20 13.49 -74.24
C GLY A 301 47.57 14.87 -73.96
N GLN A 302 46.35 14.92 -73.43
CA GLN A 302 45.60 16.16 -73.19
C GLN A 302 45.96 16.84 -71.85
N LEU A 303 46.87 16.24 -71.07
CA LEU A 303 47.17 16.68 -69.71
C LEU A 303 48.68 16.52 -69.42
N SER A 304 49.29 17.50 -68.74
CA SER A 304 50.69 17.39 -68.37
C SER A 304 50.90 16.40 -67.22
N GLU A 305 52.05 15.74 -67.16
CA GLU A 305 52.40 14.77 -66.11
C GLU A 305 52.26 15.37 -64.69
N THR A 306 52.64 16.64 -64.53
CA THR A 306 52.50 17.37 -63.26
C THR A 306 51.05 17.59 -62.86
N GLU A 307 50.17 17.92 -63.80
CA GLU A 307 48.75 18.10 -63.53
C GLU A 307 48.05 16.77 -63.25
N TYR A 308 48.51 15.70 -63.89
CA TYR A 308 47.98 14.34 -63.72
C TYR A 308 48.21 13.89 -62.29
N HIS A 309 49.46 13.96 -61.82
CA HIS A 309 49.80 13.53 -60.46
C HIS A 309 49.11 14.38 -59.38
N ALA A 310 48.96 15.70 -59.60
CA ALA A 310 48.25 16.56 -58.67
C ALA A 310 46.75 16.19 -58.55
N LYS A 311 46.06 16.01 -59.69
CA LYS A 311 44.64 15.63 -59.71
C LYS A 311 44.41 14.21 -59.18
N LEU A 312 45.30 13.27 -59.52
CA LEU A 312 45.25 11.89 -59.05
C LEU A 312 45.42 11.81 -57.53
N ALA A 313 46.37 12.58 -56.97
CA ALA A 313 46.57 12.64 -55.52
C ALA A 313 45.31 13.17 -54.80
N ALA A 314 44.68 14.23 -55.33
CA ALA A 314 43.44 14.77 -54.79
C ALA A 314 42.28 13.76 -54.83
N TYR A 315 42.06 13.08 -55.96
CA TYR A 315 41.01 12.05 -56.05
C TYR A 315 41.29 10.85 -55.14
N LYS A 316 42.54 10.40 -55.02
CA LYS A 316 42.91 9.33 -54.07
C LYS A 316 42.64 9.74 -52.64
N GLN A 317 42.94 10.97 -52.25
CA GLN A 317 42.65 11.49 -50.91
C GLN A 317 41.14 11.53 -50.64
N HIS A 318 40.35 12.01 -51.59
CA HIS A 318 38.88 12.01 -51.48
C HIS A 318 38.31 10.59 -51.39
N LEU A 319 38.87 9.65 -52.15
CA LEU A 319 38.47 8.25 -52.13
C LEU A 319 38.76 7.60 -50.76
N VAL A 320 39.92 7.89 -50.16
CA VAL A 320 40.27 7.43 -48.81
C VAL A 320 39.28 7.96 -47.78
N GLN A 321 38.93 9.26 -47.85
CA GLN A 321 37.95 9.85 -46.92
C GLN A 321 36.56 9.20 -47.05
N VAL A 322 36.09 8.95 -48.28
CA VAL A 322 34.80 8.28 -48.50
C VAL A 322 34.84 6.83 -48.01
N LYS A 323 35.95 6.10 -48.21
CA LYS A 323 36.12 4.73 -47.69
C LYS A 323 36.15 4.67 -46.17
N LEU A 324 36.81 5.63 -45.50
CA LEU A 324 36.78 5.74 -44.04
C LEU A 324 35.36 6.00 -43.54
N ASN A 325 34.64 6.91 -44.18
CA ASN A 325 33.24 7.19 -43.85
C ASN A 325 32.34 5.98 -44.06
N LEU A 326 32.56 5.18 -45.11
CA LEU A 326 31.84 3.92 -45.35
C LEU A 326 32.16 2.84 -44.32
N ARG A 327 33.42 2.74 -43.87
CA ARG A 327 33.84 1.79 -42.84
C ARG A 327 33.11 2.02 -41.51
N ASN A 328 32.83 3.27 -41.17
CA ASN A 328 32.06 3.63 -39.98
C ASN A 328 30.59 3.16 -40.02
N PHE A 329 30.08 2.64 -41.14
CA PHE A 329 28.76 1.99 -41.22
C PHE A 329 28.85 0.45 -41.08
N ILE A 330 30.06 -0.12 -41.07
CA ILE A 330 30.30 -1.58 -41.05
C ILE A 330 30.85 -2.05 -39.69
N GLU A 331 31.63 -1.19 -39.00
CA GLU A 331 32.16 -1.40 -37.65
C GLU A 331 31.17 -0.95 -36.56
#